data_AF-A0A9P1MT05-F1
#
_entry.id   AF-A0A9P1MT05-F1
#
_cell.length_a   1.000
_cell.length_b   1.000
_cell.length_c   1.000
_cell.angle_alpha   90.00
_cell.angle_beta   90.00
_cell.angle_gamma   90.00
#
_symmetry.space_group_name_H-M   'P 1'
#
loop_
_entity.id
_entity.type
_entity.pdbx_description
1 polymer ?
#
loop_
_entity_poly.entity_id
_entity_poly.type
_entity_poly.pdbx_seq_one_letter_code
_entity_poly.pdbx_strand_id
1 'polypeptide(L)'
;MDTALKWIVTFFKLYFYFILLLINNVYEFFVRIFCGHTPAGKIRLRKILLRYRIDPEEISRTEDFLLSPGIFVEPASLDHPNWHIYCIDENLVTFVYLKSSIDKYSIAHYPFMYEHMNADTVQVAQLSHDDFIKLANTFEQKSQPKTVLFTNTARCGSTLMAKMLHHPGKSICYGEPHCLANLAIMDNANILSPEVISLLSRKKPNE
;
A
#
# COMPACT_ATOMS: atom_id res chain seq x y z
N MET A 1 -4.87 30.47 20.01
CA MET A 1 -3.64 29.66 19.94
C MET A 1 -2.74 30.32 18.91
N ASP A 2 -1.68 30.98 19.38
CA ASP A 2 -0.85 31.90 18.60
C ASP A 2 -0.30 31.25 17.32
N THR A 3 -0.36 31.99 16.23
CA THR A 3 0.20 31.61 14.93
C THR A 3 1.67 31.22 15.06
N ALA A 4 2.43 31.92 15.90
CA ALA A 4 3.83 31.61 16.20
C ALA A 4 4.00 30.22 16.86
N LEU A 5 3.14 29.87 17.82
CA LEU A 5 3.19 28.56 18.49
C LEU A 5 2.87 27.43 17.51
N LYS A 6 1.92 27.63 16.58
CA LYS A 6 1.62 26.65 15.51
C LYS A 6 2.84 26.42 14.62
N TRP A 7 3.52 27.48 14.19
CA TRP A 7 4.74 27.37 13.37
C TRP A 7 5.86 26.63 14.08
N ILE A 8 6.10 26.92 15.36
CA ILE A 8 7.11 26.24 16.17
C ILE A 8 6.80 24.74 16.27
N VAL A 9 5.56 24.36 16.60
CA VAL A 9 5.15 22.96 16.69
C VAL A 9 5.30 22.25 15.35
N THR A 10 4.88 22.88 14.24
CA THR A 10 5.05 22.32 12.90
C THR A 10 6.52 22.12 12.54
N PHE A 11 7.38 23.09 12.86
CA PHE A 11 8.81 23.00 12.61
C PHE A 11 9.44 21.80 13.36
N PHE A 12 9.14 21.65 14.65
CA PHE A 12 9.64 20.51 15.42
C PHE A 12 9.11 19.15 14.91
N LYS A 13 7.86 19.09 14.45
CA LYS A 13 7.30 17.88 13.82
C LYS A 13 8.05 17.50 12.55
N LEU A 14 8.29 18.47 11.66
CA LEU A 14 9.04 18.26 10.42
C LEU A 14 10.49 17.87 10.69
N TYR A 15 11.14 18.53 11.65
CA TYR A 15 12.51 18.22 12.05
C TYR A 15 12.63 16.79 12.61
N PHE A 16 11.72 16.41 13.51
CA PHE A 16 11.66 15.06 14.06
C PHE A 16 11.39 14.01 12.97
N TYR A 17 10.49 14.30 12.04
CA TYR A 17 10.24 13.44 10.89
C TYR A 17 11.48 13.23 10.02
N PHE A 18 12.23 14.30 9.74
CA PHE A 18 13.47 14.20 8.97
C PHE A 18 14.50 13.30 9.66
N ILE A 19 14.61 13.42 10.99
CA ILE A 19 15.46 12.53 11.79
C ILE A 19 15.00 11.08 11.68
N LEU A 20 13.69 10.81 11.83
CA LEU A 20 13.15 9.46 11.71
C LEU A 20 13.42 8.85 10.33
N LEU A 21 13.25 9.63 9.26
CA LEU A 21 13.51 9.20 7.90
C LEU A 21 15.01 8.88 7.69
N LEU A 22 15.91 9.69 8.24
CA LEU A 22 17.35 9.43 8.20
C LEU A 22 17.72 8.17 8.99
N ILE A 23 17.15 7.98 10.19
CA ILE A 23 17.34 6.77 10.98
C ILE A 23 16.82 5.55 10.22
N ASN A 24 15.64 5.63 9.59
CA ASN A 24 15.06 4.54 8.83
C ASN A 24 15.96 4.15 7.65
N ASN A 25 16.46 5.14 6.89
CA ASN A 25 17.37 4.89 5.78
C ASN A 25 18.68 4.23 6.21
N VAL A 26 19.30 4.72 7.29
CA VAL A 26 20.53 4.12 7.85
C VAL A 26 20.25 2.70 8.35
N TYR A 27 19.11 2.49 9.01
CA TYR A 27 18.69 1.19 9.51
C TYR A 27 18.45 0.20 8.37
N GLU A 28 17.69 0.57 7.33
CA GLU A 28 17.44 -0.25 6.15
C GLU A 28 18.74 -0.58 5.41
N PHE A 29 19.68 0.36 5.34
CA PHE A 29 21.00 0.12 4.78
C PHE A 29 21.73 -0.99 5.53
N PHE A 30 21.78 -0.93 6.87
CA PHE A 30 22.38 -2.00 7.68
C PHE A 30 21.64 -3.33 7.54
N VAL A 31 20.31 -3.30 7.50
CA VAL A 31 19.50 -4.50 7.29
C VAL A 31 19.80 -5.15 5.94
N ARG A 32 20.02 -4.37 4.88
CA ARG A 32 20.42 -4.90 3.56
C ARG A 32 21.82 -5.50 3.59
N ILE A 33 22.77 -4.88 4.29
CA ILE A 33 24.13 -5.39 4.41
C ILE A 33 24.18 -6.68 5.22
N PHE A 34 23.55 -6.72 6.39
CA PHE A 34 23.69 -7.82 7.33
C PHE A 34 22.69 -8.97 7.09
N CYS A 35 21.48 -8.65 6.64
CA CYS A 35 20.43 -9.66 6.42
C CYS A 35 20.20 -9.97 4.94
N GLY A 36 20.88 -9.26 4.03
CA GLY A 36 20.80 -9.49 2.59
C GLY A 36 19.51 -9.01 1.93
N HIS A 37 19.47 -9.26 0.63
CA HIS A 37 18.29 -9.03 -0.22
C HIS A 37 17.30 -10.19 -0.11
N THR A 38 16.03 -9.91 -0.39
CA THR A 38 14.99 -10.95 -0.48
C THR A 38 15.36 -11.94 -1.58
N PRO A 39 15.51 -13.24 -1.27
CA PRO A 39 15.75 -14.25 -2.28
C PRO A 39 14.60 -14.30 -3.30
N ALA A 40 14.91 -14.60 -4.55
CA ALA A 40 13.90 -14.73 -5.59
C ALA A 40 12.85 -15.79 -5.22
N GLY A 41 11.57 -15.49 -5.45
CA GLY A 41 10.46 -16.35 -5.10
C GLY A 41 10.14 -16.43 -3.61
N LYS A 42 10.74 -15.58 -2.77
CA LYS A 42 10.41 -15.45 -1.34
C LYS A 42 9.84 -14.07 -1.05
N ILE A 43 9.11 -14.00 0.06
CA ILE A 43 8.60 -12.76 0.62
C ILE A 43 9.33 -12.44 1.89
N ARG A 44 9.67 -11.17 2.09
CA ARG A 44 10.24 -10.68 3.33
C ARG A 44 9.12 -10.21 4.25
N LEU A 45 8.83 -11.01 5.27
CA LEU A 45 7.82 -10.73 6.27
C LEU A 45 8.44 -9.97 7.45
N ARG A 46 7.94 -8.77 7.75
CA ARG A 46 8.53 -7.83 8.72
C ARG A 46 7.50 -7.38 9.74
N LYS A 47 7.91 -7.30 11.01
CA LYS A 47 7.11 -6.69 12.08
C LYS A 47 7.31 -5.19 12.07
N ILE A 48 6.26 -4.45 12.42
CA ILE A 48 6.32 -2.99 12.58
C ILE A 48 6.91 -2.69 13.96
N LEU A 49 8.02 -1.93 13.98
CA LEU A 49 8.64 -1.39 15.18
C LEU A 49 8.05 -0.02 15.53
N LEU A 50 7.87 0.82 14.51
CA LEU A 50 7.28 2.15 14.65
C LEU A 50 6.43 2.47 13.42
N ARG A 51 5.30 3.16 13.62
CA ARG A 51 4.48 3.76 12.55
C ARG A 51 4.67 5.26 12.63
N TYR A 52 4.94 5.92 11.51
CA TYR A 52 4.98 7.36 11.47
C TYR A 52 4.50 7.87 10.11
N ARG A 53 3.55 8.81 10.15
CA ARG A 53 3.03 9.49 8.97
C ARG A 53 2.61 10.90 9.38
N ILE A 54 3.13 11.92 8.69
CA ILE A 54 2.83 13.32 9.02
C ILE A 54 1.43 13.67 8.54
N ASP A 55 1.16 13.36 7.28
CA ASP A 55 -0.10 13.65 6.61
C ASP A 55 -0.82 12.35 6.27
N PRO A 56 -1.99 12.08 6.88
CA PRO A 56 -2.81 10.93 6.54
C PRO A 56 -3.22 10.89 5.07
N GLU A 57 -3.27 12.03 4.37
CA GLU A 57 -3.66 12.12 2.96
C GLU A 57 -2.49 11.93 1.99
N GLU A 58 -1.24 11.99 2.48
CA GLU A 58 -0.05 11.76 1.63
C GLU A 58 -0.08 10.34 1.07
N ILE A 59 0.48 10.13 -0.12
CA ILE A 59 0.47 8.80 -0.74
C ILE A 59 1.25 7.80 0.12
N SER A 60 0.69 6.60 0.25
CA SER A 60 1.26 5.54 1.08
C SER A 60 2.64 5.14 0.56
N ARG A 61 3.63 5.07 1.47
CA ARG A 61 4.99 4.63 1.16
C ARG A 61 5.50 3.58 2.15
N THR A 62 6.50 2.81 1.76
CA THR A 62 7.12 1.85 2.67
C THR A 62 7.72 2.54 3.90
N GLU A 63 8.21 3.77 3.75
CA GLU A 63 8.80 4.56 4.84
C GLU A 63 7.80 4.95 5.93
N ASP A 64 6.49 4.75 5.72
CA ASP A 64 5.48 4.96 6.77
C ASP A 64 5.68 4.01 7.98
N PHE A 65 6.51 2.98 7.80
CA PHE A 65 6.83 1.98 8.80
C PHE A 65 8.35 1.86 9.02
N LEU A 66 8.77 1.86 10.28
CA LEU A 66 10.06 1.31 10.68
C LEU A 66 9.89 -0.19 10.92
N LEU A 67 10.60 -1.02 10.14
CA LEU A 67 10.33 -2.44 10.04
C LEU A 67 11.48 -3.28 10.60
N SER A 68 11.19 -4.33 11.37
CA SER A 68 12.22 -5.30 11.80
C SER A 68 12.92 -5.96 10.60
N PRO A 69 14.11 -6.59 10.74
CA PRO A 69 14.80 -7.22 9.60
C PRO A 69 13.97 -8.31 8.91
N GLY A 70 13.07 -8.95 9.66
CA GLY A 70 12.07 -9.87 9.13
C GLY A 70 12.59 -11.28 8.87
N ILE A 71 11.72 -12.10 8.31
CA ILE A 71 11.98 -13.49 7.92
C ILE A 71 11.52 -13.72 6.48
N PHE A 72 12.10 -14.73 5.83
CA PHE A 72 11.72 -15.10 4.48
C PHE A 72 10.66 -16.21 4.51
N VAL A 73 9.55 -15.99 3.82
CA VAL A 73 8.41 -16.92 3.75
C VAL A 73 7.99 -17.14 2.30
N GLU A 74 7.19 -18.19 2.07
CA GLU A 74 6.65 -18.49 0.74
C GLU A 74 5.57 -17.49 0.31
N PRO A 75 5.48 -17.13 -0.98
CA PRO A 75 4.44 -16.23 -1.49
C PRO A 75 3.01 -16.68 -1.26
N ALA A 76 2.79 -18.00 -1.17
CA ALA A 76 1.48 -18.57 -0.83
C ALA A 76 0.91 -18.07 0.51
N SER A 77 1.77 -17.57 1.41
CA SER A 77 1.31 -16.94 2.68
C SER A 77 0.48 -15.66 2.49
N LEU A 78 0.54 -15.04 1.30
CA LEU A 78 -0.28 -13.88 0.94
C LEU A 78 -1.70 -14.23 0.47
N ASP A 79 -2.07 -15.50 0.35
CA ASP A 79 -3.44 -15.92 -0.03
C ASP A 79 -4.50 -15.64 1.06
N HIS A 80 -4.09 -15.09 2.21
CA HIS A 80 -5.01 -14.72 3.28
C HIS A 80 -5.78 -13.42 2.95
N PRO A 81 -7.11 -13.35 3.16
CA PRO A 81 -7.95 -12.20 2.80
C PRO A 81 -7.67 -10.88 3.54
N ASN A 82 -6.69 -10.86 4.44
CA ASN A 82 -6.32 -9.67 5.22
C ASN A 82 -5.03 -9.02 4.69
N TRP A 83 -4.39 -9.65 3.70
CA TRP A 83 -3.25 -9.07 3.01
C TRP A 83 -3.74 -8.16 1.89
N HIS A 84 -3.25 -6.91 1.90
CA HIS A 84 -3.60 -5.92 0.89
C HIS A 84 -2.35 -5.18 0.42
N ILE A 85 -2.35 -4.78 -0.84
CA ILE A 85 -1.28 -3.95 -1.39
C ILE A 85 -1.41 -2.55 -0.77
N TYR A 86 -0.36 -2.12 -0.09
CA TYR A 86 -0.29 -0.81 0.54
C TYR A 86 0.36 0.22 -0.39
N CYS A 87 1.55 -0.10 -0.89
CA CYS A 87 2.27 0.73 -1.85
C CYS A 87 3.06 -0.14 -2.84
N ILE A 88 3.33 0.46 -4.00
CA ILE A 88 4.24 -0.06 -5.02
C ILE A 88 5.33 0.99 -5.13
N ASP A 89 6.55 0.61 -4.79
CA ASP A 89 7.74 1.46 -4.88
C ASP A 89 8.57 1.08 -6.12
N GLU A 90 9.76 1.67 -6.29
CA GLU A 90 10.62 1.42 -7.45
C GLU A 90 11.05 -0.05 -7.60
N ASN A 91 11.26 -0.73 -6.49
CA ASN A 91 11.88 -2.06 -6.47
C ASN A 91 10.98 -3.14 -5.86
N LEU A 92 9.98 -2.75 -5.08
CA LEU A 92 9.25 -3.64 -4.19
C LEU A 92 7.76 -3.30 -4.17
N VAL A 93 6.95 -4.33 -4.06
CA VAL A 93 5.54 -4.22 -3.67
C VAL A 93 5.44 -4.48 -2.17
N THR A 94 4.79 -3.58 -1.45
CA THR A 94 4.58 -3.68 -0.01
C THR A 94 3.12 -4.05 0.28
N PHE A 95 2.95 -5.15 0.99
CA PHE A 95 1.68 -5.65 1.48
C PHE A 95 1.55 -5.39 2.97
N VAL A 96 0.32 -5.09 3.41
CA VAL A 96 -0.03 -4.91 4.82
C VAL A 96 -1.05 -5.95 5.24
N TYR A 97 -0.83 -6.53 6.43
CA TYR A 97 -1.79 -7.43 7.07
C TYR A 97 -2.68 -6.62 8.00
N LEU A 98 -3.96 -6.52 7.67
CA LEU A 98 -4.93 -5.77 8.46
C LEU A 98 -5.49 -6.62 9.61
N LYS A 99 -5.77 -5.96 10.75
CA LYS A 99 -6.36 -6.60 11.93
C LYS A 99 -7.75 -7.19 11.66
N SER A 100 -8.49 -6.64 10.70
CA SER A 100 -9.86 -7.05 10.35
C SER A 100 -9.94 -7.42 8.86
N SER A 101 -11.00 -8.16 8.47
CA SER A 101 -11.31 -8.38 7.05
C SER A 101 -11.43 -7.06 6.30
N ILE A 102 -11.07 -7.08 5.01
CA ILE A 102 -11.17 -5.92 4.11
C ILE A 102 -12.58 -5.34 4.05
N ASP A 103 -13.62 -6.17 4.22
CA ASP A 103 -15.03 -5.74 4.16
C ASP A 103 -15.36 -4.65 5.19
N LYS A 104 -14.66 -4.69 6.33
CA LYS A 104 -14.78 -3.68 7.38
C LYS A 104 -14.37 -2.30 6.85
N TYR A 105 -13.39 -2.25 5.94
CA TYR A 105 -12.84 -1.05 5.32
C TYR A 105 -13.62 -0.57 4.10
N SER A 106 -14.86 -1.03 3.93
CA SER A 106 -15.76 -0.55 2.89
C SER A 106 -16.12 0.93 3.05
N ILE A 107 -16.54 1.55 1.96
CA ILE A 107 -16.90 2.98 1.87
C ILE A 107 -18.03 3.41 2.82
N ALA A 108 -18.83 2.46 3.31
CA ALA A 108 -19.87 2.71 4.30
C ALA A 108 -19.29 3.14 5.65
N HIS A 109 -18.21 2.49 6.08
CA HIS A 109 -17.55 2.77 7.36
C HIS A 109 -16.34 3.68 7.20
N TYR A 110 -15.55 3.47 6.13
CA TYR A 110 -14.28 4.15 5.90
C TYR A 110 -14.18 4.66 4.46
N PRO A 111 -14.69 5.88 4.19
CA PRO A 111 -14.60 6.50 2.87
C PRO A 111 -13.17 6.67 2.36
N PHE A 112 -12.21 6.81 3.28
CA PHE A 112 -10.79 6.99 3.03
C PHE A 112 -10.03 5.81 3.64
N MET A 113 -10.06 4.67 2.95
CA MET A 113 -9.50 3.40 3.45
C MET A 113 -8.01 3.51 3.81
N TYR A 114 -7.24 4.33 3.10
CA TYR A 114 -5.79 4.47 3.27
C TYR A 114 -5.37 4.91 4.68
N GLU A 115 -6.16 5.76 5.35
CA GLU A 115 -5.88 6.22 6.73
C GLU A 115 -5.85 5.02 7.68
N HIS A 116 -6.82 4.13 7.49
CA HIS A 116 -7.01 2.96 8.32
C HIS A 116 -6.09 1.80 7.93
N MET A 117 -5.68 1.71 6.67
CA MET A 117 -4.66 0.74 6.28
C MET A 117 -3.38 0.98 7.07
N ASN A 118 -2.91 2.23 7.22
CA ASN A 118 -1.74 2.50 8.05
C ASN A 118 -1.95 2.17 9.53
N ALA A 119 -3.06 2.66 10.12
CA ALA A 119 -3.34 2.55 11.54
C ALA A 119 -3.58 1.10 12.00
N ASP A 120 -4.30 0.30 11.20
CA ASP A 120 -4.70 -1.06 11.55
C ASP A 120 -3.75 -2.15 11.02
N THR A 121 -2.65 -1.77 10.35
CA THR A 121 -1.65 -2.74 9.90
C THR A 121 -0.99 -3.40 11.10
N VAL A 122 -0.98 -4.73 11.13
CA VAL A 122 -0.29 -5.54 12.14
C VAL A 122 1.10 -5.95 11.67
N GLN A 123 1.23 -6.28 10.39
CA GLN A 123 2.46 -6.82 9.79
C GLN A 123 2.63 -6.36 8.35
N VAL A 124 3.88 -6.32 7.89
CA VAL A 124 4.22 -5.93 6.53
C VAL A 124 4.92 -7.07 5.82
N ALA A 125 4.60 -7.28 4.55
CA ALA A 125 5.27 -8.21 3.66
C ALA A 125 5.80 -7.45 2.45
N GLN A 126 7.02 -7.77 2.02
CA GLN A 126 7.67 -7.11 0.88
C GLN A 126 8.13 -8.16 -0.13
N LEU A 127 7.86 -7.92 -1.41
CA LEU A 127 8.32 -8.77 -2.52
C LEU A 127 8.75 -7.93 -3.72
N SER A 128 9.57 -8.52 -4.58
CA SER A 128 9.99 -7.93 -5.85
C SER A 128 8.82 -7.80 -6.83
N HIS A 129 8.95 -6.92 -7.82
CA HIS A 129 7.97 -6.80 -8.92
C HIS A 129 7.81 -8.12 -9.69
N ASP A 130 8.92 -8.80 -9.99
CA ASP A 130 8.91 -10.06 -10.74
C ASP A 130 8.14 -11.16 -9.99
N ASP A 131 8.37 -11.27 -8.69
CA ASP A 131 7.67 -12.24 -7.87
C ASP A 131 6.21 -11.85 -7.64
N PHE A 132 5.91 -10.56 -7.60
CA PHE A 132 4.52 -10.07 -7.55
C PHE A 132 3.76 -10.43 -8.82
N ILE A 133 4.37 -10.28 -9.99
CA ILE A 133 3.77 -10.67 -11.27
C ILE A 133 3.50 -12.18 -11.31
N LYS A 134 4.46 -13.01 -10.88
CA LYS A 134 4.26 -14.46 -10.78
C LYS A 134 3.10 -14.79 -9.85
N LEU A 135 3.02 -14.13 -8.69
CA LEU A 135 1.92 -14.31 -7.75
C LEU A 135 0.58 -13.86 -8.36
N ALA A 136 0.52 -12.72 -9.03
CA ALA A 136 -0.68 -12.21 -9.70
C ALA A 136 -1.21 -13.21 -10.74
N ASN A 137 -0.33 -13.80 -11.55
CA ASN A 137 -0.70 -14.83 -12.54
C ASN A 137 -1.32 -16.08 -11.88
N THR A 138 -0.97 -16.41 -10.64
CA THR A 138 -1.63 -17.51 -9.91
C THR A 138 -3.05 -17.15 -9.46
N PHE A 139 -3.31 -15.87 -9.18
CA PHE A 139 -4.64 -15.38 -8.81
C PHE A 139 -5.58 -15.28 -10.02
N GLU A 140 -5.05 -15.00 -11.22
CA GLU A 140 -5.85 -15.00 -12.46
C GLU A 140 -6.50 -16.35 -12.76
N GLN A 141 -5.89 -17.45 -12.32
CA GLN A 141 -6.42 -18.80 -12.49
C GLN A 141 -7.62 -19.08 -11.56
N LYS A 142 -7.81 -18.27 -10.51
CA LYS A 142 -8.91 -18.40 -9.57
C LYS A 142 -10.10 -17.55 -10.02
N SER A 143 -11.32 -17.95 -9.64
CA SER A 143 -12.52 -17.14 -9.88
C SER A 143 -12.42 -15.83 -9.10
N GLN A 144 -12.43 -14.70 -9.82
CA GLN A 144 -12.37 -13.36 -9.22
C GLN A 144 -13.77 -12.72 -9.23
N PRO A 145 -14.12 -11.92 -8.20
CA PRO A 145 -15.31 -11.10 -8.26
C PRO A 145 -15.22 -10.10 -9.41
N LYS A 146 -16.38 -9.72 -9.98
CA LYS A 146 -16.44 -8.66 -10.98
C LYS A 146 -16.12 -7.32 -10.32
N THR A 147 -14.95 -6.77 -10.63
CA THR A 147 -14.50 -5.47 -10.11
C THR A 147 -14.76 -4.38 -11.14
N VAL A 148 -15.36 -3.27 -10.69
CA VAL A 148 -15.57 -2.06 -11.49
C VAL A 148 -14.79 -0.93 -10.85
N LEU A 149 -13.92 -0.28 -11.62
CA LEU A 149 -13.16 0.89 -11.18
C LEU A 149 -13.83 2.17 -11.69
N PHE A 150 -14.14 3.07 -10.77
CA PHE A 150 -14.60 4.42 -11.10
C PHE A 150 -13.46 5.40 -10.85
N THR A 151 -13.02 6.10 -11.91
CA THR A 151 -12.02 7.17 -11.80
C THR A 151 -12.70 8.51 -12.05
N ASN A 152 -12.41 9.50 -11.21
CA ASN A 152 -12.94 10.85 -11.34
C ASN A 152 -12.08 11.88 -10.62
N THR A 153 -12.40 13.16 -10.82
CA THR A 153 -11.74 14.23 -10.09
C THR A 153 -12.20 14.26 -8.63
N ALA A 154 -11.31 14.70 -7.74
CA ALA A 154 -11.68 14.90 -6.34
C ALA A 154 -12.89 15.85 -6.21
N ARG A 155 -13.71 15.65 -5.17
CA ARG A 155 -14.84 16.52 -4.80
C ARG A 155 -16.02 16.54 -5.80
N CYS A 156 -16.16 15.57 -6.70
CA CYS A 156 -17.30 15.46 -7.62
C CYS A 156 -18.47 14.59 -7.10
N GLY A 157 -18.38 14.07 -5.88
CA GLY A 157 -19.42 13.20 -5.30
C GLY A 157 -19.22 11.70 -5.54
N SER A 158 -18.03 11.24 -5.97
CA SER A 158 -17.67 9.81 -6.08
C SER A 158 -18.04 9.01 -4.84
N THR A 159 -17.69 9.55 -3.67
CA THR A 159 -17.91 8.88 -2.39
C THR A 159 -19.39 8.66 -2.13
N LEU A 160 -20.24 9.64 -2.50
CA LEU A 160 -21.69 9.52 -2.35
C LEU A 160 -22.23 8.44 -3.29
N MET A 161 -21.83 8.47 -4.56
CA MET A 161 -22.20 7.45 -5.54
C MET A 161 -21.76 6.05 -5.08
N ALA A 162 -20.52 5.90 -4.60
CA ALA A 162 -20.00 4.63 -4.12
C ALA A 162 -20.74 4.13 -2.87
N LYS A 163 -21.17 5.03 -1.97
CA LYS A 163 -22.05 4.68 -0.85
C LYS A 163 -23.43 4.21 -1.31
N MET A 164 -23.99 4.83 -2.36
CA MET A 164 -25.28 4.39 -2.93
C MET A 164 -25.17 3.02 -3.61
N LEU A 165 -24.02 2.73 -4.24
CA LEU A 165 -23.75 1.43 -4.88
C LEU A 165 -23.33 0.34 -3.88
N HIS A 166 -22.97 0.70 -2.66
CA HIS A 166 -22.60 -0.24 -1.62
C HIS A 166 -23.84 -0.92 -1.04
N HIS A 167 -23.98 -2.22 -1.29
CA HIS A 167 -25.05 -3.05 -0.75
C HIS A 167 -24.47 -4.29 -0.09
N PRO A 168 -24.43 -4.36 1.25
CA PRO A 168 -23.92 -5.51 1.98
C PRO A 168 -24.52 -6.83 1.46
N GLY A 169 -23.65 -7.79 1.14
CA GLY A 169 -24.04 -9.09 0.57
C GLY A 169 -24.29 -9.13 -0.94
N LYS A 170 -24.27 -7.98 -1.64
CA LYS A 170 -24.40 -7.90 -3.11
C LYS A 170 -23.23 -7.19 -3.78
N SER A 171 -22.84 -6.04 -3.26
CA SER A 171 -21.77 -5.20 -3.80
C SER A 171 -21.02 -4.52 -2.66
N ILE A 172 -19.70 -4.60 -2.71
CA ILE A 172 -18.82 -3.90 -1.77
C ILE A 172 -18.07 -2.83 -2.56
N CYS A 173 -18.05 -1.61 -2.02
CA CYS A 173 -17.37 -0.49 -2.62
C CYS A 173 -16.31 -0.03 -1.63
N TYR A 174 -15.14 0.33 -2.15
CA TYR A 174 -14.00 0.80 -1.39
C TYR A 174 -13.65 2.21 -1.83
N GLY A 175 -13.05 2.99 -0.92
CA GLY A 175 -12.33 4.19 -1.32
C GLY A 175 -11.14 3.83 -2.20
N GLU A 176 -10.63 4.80 -2.96
CA GLU A 176 -9.47 4.59 -3.83
C GLU A 176 -8.27 4.06 -3.02
N PRO A 177 -7.70 2.90 -3.39
CA PRO A 177 -6.50 2.39 -2.75
C PRO A 177 -5.27 3.14 -3.27
N HIS A 178 -4.41 3.60 -2.35
CA HIS A 178 -3.18 4.35 -2.68
C HIS A 178 -2.21 3.60 -3.59
N CYS A 179 -2.28 2.26 -3.67
CA CYS A 179 -1.45 1.49 -4.58
C CYS A 179 -1.70 1.83 -6.07
N LEU A 180 -2.92 2.21 -6.45
CA LEU A 180 -3.22 2.63 -7.83
C LEU A 180 -2.68 4.02 -8.12
N ALA A 181 -2.79 4.94 -7.16
CA ALA A 181 -2.19 6.27 -7.26
C ALA A 181 -0.66 6.19 -7.35
N ASN A 182 -0.04 5.32 -6.55
CA ASN A 182 1.39 5.01 -6.64
C ASN A 182 1.76 4.57 -8.06
N LEU A 183 1.05 3.58 -8.60
CA LEU A 183 1.30 3.07 -9.95
C LEU A 183 1.24 4.18 -11.01
N ALA A 184 0.20 5.03 -10.96
CA ALA A 184 0.04 6.14 -11.90
C ALA A 184 1.18 7.17 -11.79
N ILE A 185 1.66 7.46 -10.58
CA ILE A 185 2.79 8.38 -10.38
C ILE A 185 4.09 7.77 -10.88
N MET A 186 4.32 6.49 -10.61
CA MET A 186 5.53 5.81 -11.04
C MET A 186 5.62 5.67 -12.56
N ASP A 187 4.48 5.45 -13.22
CA ASP A 187 4.36 5.47 -14.69
C ASP A 187 4.68 6.85 -15.25
N ASN A 188 4.06 7.91 -14.71
CA ASN A 188 4.34 9.29 -15.12
C ASN A 188 5.81 9.70 -14.91
N ALA A 189 6.47 9.15 -13.89
CA ALA A 189 7.87 9.41 -13.59
C ALA A 189 8.85 8.57 -14.42
N ASN A 190 8.38 7.66 -15.29
CA ASN A 190 9.18 6.70 -16.05
C ASN A 190 10.12 5.84 -15.18
N ILE A 191 9.70 5.56 -13.95
CA ILE A 191 10.49 4.76 -12.99
C ILE A 191 10.24 3.27 -13.22
N LEU A 192 9.02 2.90 -13.59
CA LEU A 192 8.67 1.51 -13.89
C LEU A 192 9.06 1.15 -15.32
N SER A 193 9.54 -0.07 -15.52
CA SER A 193 9.77 -0.58 -16.87
C SER A 193 8.42 -0.71 -17.61
N PRO A 194 8.38 -0.43 -18.93
CA PRO A 194 7.17 -0.59 -19.74
C PRO A 194 6.54 -1.99 -19.65
N GLU A 195 7.37 -3.01 -19.41
CA GLU A 195 6.93 -4.40 -19.22
C GLU A 195 6.09 -4.55 -17.95
N VAL A 196 6.54 -3.97 -16.83
CA VAL A 196 5.81 -3.99 -15.55
C VAL A 196 4.49 -3.22 -15.69
N ILE A 197 4.50 -2.05 -16.33
CA ILE A 197 3.28 -1.28 -16.59
C ILE A 197 2.32 -2.08 -17.48
N SER A 198 2.81 -2.70 -18.56
CA SER A 198 1.98 -3.51 -19.46
C SER A 198 1.34 -4.72 -18.77
N LEU A 199 2.04 -5.33 -17.80
CA LEU A 199 1.57 -6.46 -17.00
C LEU A 199 0.54 -6.03 -15.95
N LEU A 200 0.73 -4.88 -15.30
CA LEU A 200 -0.20 -4.32 -14.32
C LEU A 200 -1.45 -3.68 -14.95
N SER A 201 -1.34 -3.26 -16.22
CA SER A 201 -2.41 -2.61 -16.97
C SER A 201 -3.07 -3.52 -18.02
N ARG A 202 -2.78 -4.83 -18.04
CA ARG A 202 -3.36 -5.76 -19.04
C ARG A 202 -4.88 -5.64 -19.05
N LYS A 203 -5.39 -4.85 -19.99
CA LYS A 203 -6.72 -5.01 -20.56
C LYS A 203 -6.73 -6.43 -21.11
N LYS A 204 -7.66 -7.27 -20.64
CA LYS A 204 -8.05 -8.44 -21.44
C LYS A 204 -8.29 -7.92 -22.87
N PRO A 205 -7.55 -8.41 -23.88
CA PRO A 205 -7.89 -8.08 -25.25
C PRO A 205 -9.27 -8.69 -25.50
N ASN A 206 -10.29 -7.82 -25.59
CA ASN A 206 -11.66 -8.08 -26.02
C ASN A 206 -12.11 -9.56 -25.97
N GLU A 207 -12.71 -9.96 -24.86
CA GLU A 207 -13.75 -11.00 -24.84
C GLU A 207 -15.11 -10.31 -24.93
#